data_AF-A0AAN8JLA0-F1
#
_entry.id   AF-A0AAN8JLA0-F1
#
_cell.length_a   1.000
_cell.length_b   1.000
_cell.length_c   1.000
_cell.angle_alpha   90.00
_cell.angle_beta   90.00
_cell.angle_gamma   90.00
#
_symmetry.space_group_name_H-M   'P 1'
#
loop_
_entity.id
_entity.type
_entity.pdbx_description
1 polymer ?
#
loop_
_entity_poly.entity_id
_entity_poly.type
_entity_poly.pdbx_seq_one_letter_code
_entity_poly.pdbx_strand_id
1 'polypeptide(L)'
;MKQIVDGMNAVGEFGDKVIKDYPLTVMGLFVNKHQAFDFESFRDLFVINYSDPHANNRKLEADSVYCFNIFPRDTADGDTCITMKDLVKFWTGADEIPPLGFH
;
A
#
# COMPACT_ATOMS: atom_id res chain seq x y z
N MET A 1 0.35 -31.74 -9.93
CA MET A 1 -0.40 -30.88 -8.99
C MET A 1 -0.25 -31.27 -7.53
N LYS A 2 -0.27 -32.56 -7.15
CA LYS A 2 -0.23 -32.98 -5.73
C LYS A 2 0.91 -32.34 -4.91
N GLN A 3 2.14 -32.35 -5.42
CA GLN A 3 3.30 -31.77 -4.71
C GLN A 3 3.18 -30.26 -4.44
N ILE A 4 2.54 -29.50 -5.35
CA ILE A 4 2.33 -28.05 -5.15
C ILE A 4 1.28 -27.83 -4.04
N VAL A 5 0.20 -28.61 -4.06
CA VAL A 5 -0.84 -28.55 -3.02
C VAL A 5 -0.29 -28.99 -1.67
N ASP A 6 0.48 -30.08 -1.61
CA ASP A 6 1.13 -30.56 -0.39
C ASP A 6 2.07 -29.48 0.19
N GLY A 7 2.85 -28.80 -0.67
CA GLY A 7 3.73 -27.70 -0.27
C GLY A 7 2.98 -26.47 0.25
N MET A 8 1.90 -26.06 -0.43
CA MET A 8 1.04 -24.97 0.06
C MET A 8 0.40 -25.33 1.39
N ASN A 9 -0.05 -26.58 1.54
CA ASN A 9 -0.68 -27.04 2.77
C ASN A 9 0.28 -27.15 3.95
N ALA A 10 1.58 -27.31 3.70
CA ALA A 10 2.61 -27.22 4.76
C ALA A 10 2.63 -25.83 5.42
N VAL A 11 2.12 -24.80 4.74
CA VAL A 11 1.94 -23.44 5.28
C VAL A 11 0.47 -23.24 5.64
N GLY A 12 0.04 -23.83 6.75
CA GLY A 12 -1.29 -23.58 7.32
C GLY A 12 -2.46 -24.00 6.43
N GLU A 13 -2.34 -25.11 5.69
CA GLU A 13 -3.41 -25.65 4.82
C GLU A 13 -3.84 -24.69 3.69
N PHE A 14 -2.93 -23.82 3.24
CA PHE A 14 -3.24 -22.76 2.29
C PHE A 14 -3.86 -23.24 0.97
N GLY A 15 -3.42 -24.41 0.46
CA GLY A 15 -3.98 -24.96 -0.77
C GLY A 15 -5.44 -25.39 -0.61
N ASP A 16 -5.72 -26.24 0.38
CA ASP A 16 -7.03 -26.86 0.54
C ASP A 16 -8.05 -25.99 1.27
N LYS A 17 -7.63 -25.12 2.20
CA LYS A 17 -8.55 -24.24 2.93
C LYS A 17 -8.67 -22.85 2.32
N VAL A 18 -7.58 -22.27 1.80
CA VAL A 18 -7.61 -20.87 1.36
C VAL A 18 -7.89 -20.77 -0.13
N ILE A 19 -7.07 -21.41 -0.97
CA ILE A 19 -7.26 -21.35 -2.42
C ILE A 19 -8.57 -22.02 -2.84
N LYS A 20 -8.90 -23.17 -2.26
CA LYS A 20 -10.09 -23.93 -2.68
C LYS A 20 -11.41 -23.30 -2.24
N ASP A 21 -11.48 -22.80 -1.00
CA ASP A 21 -12.73 -22.27 -0.44
C ASP A 21 -12.93 -20.80 -0.82
N TYR A 22 -11.85 -20.04 -1.07
CA TYR A 22 -11.89 -18.61 -1.41
C TYR A 22 -11.11 -18.23 -2.67
N PRO A 23 -11.29 -18.94 -3.80
CA PRO A 23 -10.43 -18.78 -4.98
C PRO A 23 -10.46 -17.36 -5.54
N LEU A 24 -11.63 -16.73 -5.58
CA LEU A 24 -11.79 -15.37 -6.11
C LEU A 24 -11.13 -14.30 -5.22
N THR A 25 -11.10 -14.52 -3.91
CA THR A 25 -10.50 -13.60 -2.94
C THR A 25 -8.98 -13.57 -3.07
N VAL A 26 -8.35 -14.73 -3.22
CA VAL A 26 -6.89 -14.83 -3.28
C VAL A 26 -6.33 -14.78 -4.69
N MET A 27 -7.18 -14.84 -5.71
CA MET A 27 -6.76 -14.75 -7.12
C MET A 27 -5.89 -13.52 -7.38
N GLY A 28 -6.20 -12.39 -6.73
CA GLY A 28 -5.41 -11.16 -6.83
C GLY A 28 -3.95 -11.34 -6.41
N LEU A 29 -3.65 -12.21 -5.45
CA LEU A 29 -2.27 -12.48 -4.99
C LEU A 29 -1.41 -13.17 -6.07
N PHE A 30 -2.03 -13.87 -7.02
CA PHE A 30 -1.34 -14.67 -8.04
C PHE A 30 -1.36 -14.05 -9.42
N VAL A 31 -2.17 -13.01 -9.63
CA VAL A 31 -2.30 -12.31 -10.90
C VAL A 31 -1.84 -10.87 -10.70
N ASN A 32 -0.65 -10.56 -11.20
CA ASN A 32 -0.11 -9.22 -11.08
C ASN A 32 -0.95 -8.25 -11.91
N LYS A 33 -1.57 -7.27 -11.25
CA LYS A 33 -2.23 -6.15 -11.91
C LYS A 33 -1.28 -4.96 -11.82
N HIS A 34 -0.74 -4.53 -12.96
CA HIS A 34 -0.08 -3.23 -13.04
C HIS A 34 -1.14 -2.13 -12.92
N GLN A 35 -1.49 -1.79 -11.69
CA GLN A 35 -2.34 -0.65 -11.38
C GLN A 35 -1.47 0.62 -11.40
N ALA A 36 -1.92 1.63 -12.13
CA ALA A 36 -1.34 2.96 -12.05
C ALA A 36 -1.51 3.48 -10.62
N PHE A 37 -0.42 3.96 -10.03
CA PHE A 37 -0.41 4.39 -8.66
C PHE A 37 -0.66 5.90 -8.59
N ASP A 38 -1.84 6.28 -8.11
CA ASP A 38 -2.28 7.67 -7.98
C ASP A 38 -2.10 8.22 -6.56
N PHE A 39 -2.25 9.54 -6.41
CA PHE A 39 -2.11 10.23 -5.13
C PHE A 39 -3.09 9.73 -4.07
N GLU A 40 -4.33 9.40 -4.46
CA GLU A 40 -5.35 8.97 -3.50
C GLU A 40 -5.00 7.61 -2.90
N SER A 41 -4.58 6.65 -3.73
CA SER A 41 -4.08 5.34 -3.29
C SER A 41 -2.84 5.47 -2.40
N PHE A 42 -2.01 6.46 -2.66
CA PHE A 42 -0.87 6.78 -1.82
C PHE A 42 -1.26 7.41 -0.49
N ARG A 43 -2.27 8.28 -0.47
CA ARG A 43 -2.74 8.90 0.77
C ARG A 43 -3.28 7.85 1.74
N ASP A 44 -3.93 6.83 1.21
CA ASP A 44 -4.51 5.76 2.01
C ASP A 44 -3.44 4.86 2.68
N LEU A 45 -2.15 5.02 2.35
CA LEU A 45 -1.04 4.32 3.01
C LEU A 45 -0.77 4.75 4.45
N PHE A 46 -1.16 5.96 4.82
CA PHE A 46 -0.71 6.55 6.07
C PHE A 46 -1.88 6.99 6.95
N VAL A 47 -1.77 6.62 8.22
CA VAL A 47 -2.64 7.13 9.28
C VAL A 47 -1.87 8.19 10.05
N ILE A 48 -2.43 9.39 10.09
CA ILE A 48 -1.83 10.53 10.78
C ILE A 48 -2.34 10.57 12.21
N ASN A 49 -1.45 10.26 13.15
CA ASN A 49 -1.73 10.34 14.58
C ASN A 49 -1.32 11.71 15.10
N TYR A 50 -2.32 12.57 15.31
CA TYR A 50 -2.11 13.87 15.91
C TYR A 50 -2.04 13.79 17.43
N SER A 51 -1.37 14.76 18.04
CA SER A 51 -1.45 14.98 19.49
C SER A 51 -2.83 15.50 19.89
N ASP A 52 -3.06 15.62 21.21
CA ASP A 52 -4.27 16.21 21.76
C ASP A 52 -4.59 17.55 21.07
N PRO A 53 -5.85 17.83 20.70
CA PRO A 53 -6.25 19.09 20.06
C PRO A 53 -5.79 20.37 20.79
N HIS A 54 -5.58 20.30 22.11
CA HIS A 54 -5.16 21.42 22.94
C HIS A 54 -3.65 21.45 23.20
N ALA A 55 -2.89 20.52 22.60
CA ALA A 55 -1.45 20.52 22.72
C ALA A 55 -0.83 21.74 22.02
N ASN A 56 0.22 22.30 22.62
CA ASN A 56 0.89 23.50 22.12
C ASN A 56 1.47 23.32 20.69
N ASN A 57 1.71 22.08 20.27
CA ASN A 57 2.27 21.72 18.97
C ASN A 57 1.21 21.37 17.91
N ARG A 58 -0.10 21.34 18.26
CA ARG A 58 -1.16 20.90 17.34
C ARG A 58 -1.17 21.66 16.01
N LYS A 59 -0.91 22.96 16.05
CA LYS A 59 -0.81 23.81 14.85
C LYS A 59 0.39 23.42 13.98
N LEU A 60 1.55 23.19 14.59
CA LEU A 60 2.77 22.78 13.89
C LEU A 60 2.60 21.41 13.21
N GLU A 61 1.88 20.49 13.85
CA GLU A 61 1.55 19.18 13.24
C GLU A 61 0.64 19.35 12.02
N ALA A 62 -0.38 20.22 12.11
CA ALA A 62 -1.28 20.47 10.98
C ALA A 62 -0.52 21.08 9.79
N ASP A 63 0.33 22.07 10.04
CA ASP A 63 1.17 22.70 9.01
C ASP A 63 2.15 21.67 8.40
N SER A 64 2.75 20.82 9.23
CA SER A 64 3.67 19.76 8.77
C SER A 64 2.97 18.74 7.88
N VAL A 65 1.78 18.30 8.27
CA VAL A 65 0.96 17.36 7.49
C VAL A 65 0.50 17.98 6.18
N TYR A 66 0.14 19.26 6.20
CA TYR A 66 -0.22 19.99 4.98
C TYR A 66 0.96 20.01 4.00
N CYS A 67 2.15 20.41 4.45
CA CYS A 67 3.35 20.40 3.61
C CYS A 67 3.72 18.99 3.14
N PHE A 68 3.57 17.99 4.01
CA PHE A 68 3.79 16.59 3.66
C PHE A 68 2.85 16.11 2.55
N ASN A 69 1.60 16.56 2.51
CA ASN A 69 0.63 16.17 1.47
C ASN A 69 0.83 16.91 0.13
N ILE A 70 1.47 18.09 0.13
CA ILE A 70 1.76 18.83 -1.10
C ILE A 70 2.74 18.04 -1.97
N PHE A 71 3.84 17.57 -1.38
CA PHE A 71 4.92 16.96 -2.16
C PHE A 71 4.47 15.73 -2.98
N PRO A 72 3.76 14.73 -2.42
CA PRO A 72 3.23 13.61 -3.19
C PRO A 72 2.18 14.02 -4.22
N ARG A 73 1.44 15.11 -3.98
CA ARG A 73 0.48 15.65 -4.96
C ARG A 73 1.21 16.22 -6.16
N ASP A 74 2.19 17.08 -5.93
CA ASP A 74 3.04 17.64 -6.98
C ASP A 74 3.76 16.52 -7.76
N THR A 75 4.21 15.46 -7.07
CA THR A 75 4.79 14.27 -7.72
C THR A 75 3.78 13.53 -8.59
N ALA A 76 2.53 13.40 -8.16
CA ALA A 76 1.47 12.77 -8.96
C ALA A 76 1.06 13.62 -10.17
N ASP A 77 1.08 14.95 -10.03
CA ASP A 77 0.77 15.91 -11.10
C ASP A 77 1.94 16.06 -12.10
N GLY A 78 3.12 15.52 -11.77
CA GLY A 78 4.31 15.53 -12.63
C GLY A 78 5.18 16.79 -12.48
N ASP A 79 4.95 17.57 -11.43
CA ASP A 79 5.66 18.82 -11.14
C ASP A 79 7.02 18.61 -10.46
N THR A 80 7.40 17.35 -10.21
CA THR A 80 8.68 16.98 -9.57
C THR A 80 9.56 16.12 -10.51
N CYS A 81 10.84 15.97 -10.16
CA CYS A 81 11.78 15.15 -10.93
C CYS A 81 11.72 13.64 -10.60
N ILE A 82 10.85 13.23 -9.68
CA ILE A 82 10.65 11.82 -9.30
C ILE A 82 9.23 11.38 -9.66
N THR A 83 9.02 10.07 -9.72
CA THR A 83 7.69 9.49 -9.95
C THR A 83 7.04 9.02 -8.64
N MET A 84 5.72 8.83 -8.66
CA MET A 84 5.02 8.20 -7.53
C MET A 84 5.57 6.79 -7.21
N LYS A 85 6.07 6.08 -8.22
CA LYS A 85 6.72 4.76 -8.03
C LYS A 85 8.02 4.87 -7.25
N ASP A 86 8.85 5.86 -7.55
CA ASP A 86 10.10 6.10 -6.82
C ASP A 86 9.81 6.40 -5.34
N LEU A 87 8.74 7.13 -5.10
CA LEU A 87 8.31 7.54 -3.77
C LEU A 87 7.81 6.34 -2.94
N VAL A 88 6.99 5.46 -3.51
CA VAL A 88 6.59 4.19 -2.86
C VAL A 88 7.79 3.32 -2.57
N LYS A 89 8.68 3.16 -3.53
CA LYS A 89 9.90 2.36 -3.37
C LYS A 89 10.75 2.88 -2.24
N PHE A 90 10.91 4.19 -2.15
CA PHE A 90 11.69 4.82 -1.09
C PHE A 90 11.08 4.58 0.30
N TRP A 91 9.76 4.65 0.46
CA TRP A 91 9.11 4.52 1.77
C TRP A 91 8.86 3.07 2.21
N THR A 92 8.50 2.21 1.27
CA THR A 92 8.08 0.83 1.58
C THR A 92 9.17 -0.21 1.29
N GLY A 93 10.18 0.16 0.48
CA GLY A 93 11.16 -0.78 -0.07
C GLY A 93 10.61 -1.67 -1.19
N ALA A 94 9.35 -1.50 -1.59
CA ALA A 94 8.70 -2.30 -2.63
C ALA A 94 8.65 -1.55 -3.98
N ASP A 95 8.93 -2.28 -5.06
CA ASP A 95 8.84 -1.74 -6.43
C ASP A 95 7.39 -1.65 -6.94
N GLU A 96 6.45 -2.34 -6.27
CA GLU A 96 5.06 -2.46 -6.70
C GLU A 96 4.12 -2.39 -5.49
N ILE A 97 2.88 -1.99 -5.79
CA ILE A 97 1.77 -1.96 -4.85
C ILE A 97 1.35 -3.41 -4.56
N PRO A 98 0.96 -3.76 -3.32
CA PRO A 98 0.40 -5.07 -3.04
C PRO A 98 -0.75 -5.40 -3.99
N PRO A 99 -0.90 -6.65 -4.46
CA PRO A 99 -1.89 -6.99 -5.50
C PRO A 99 -3.36 -6.74 -5.12
N LEU A 100 -3.64 -6.55 -3.83
CA LEU A 100 -4.94 -6.15 -3.34
C LEU A 100 -5.02 -4.64 -3.09
N GLY A 101 -3.92 -3.95 -2.84
CA GLY A 101 -3.88 -2.56 -2.38
C GLY A 101 -3.44 -2.48 -0.92
N PHE A 102 -3.59 -1.31 -0.31
CA PHE A 102 -3.12 -1.02 1.05
C PHE A 102 -4.26 -0.84 2.08
N HIS A 103 -5.32 -1.63 1.95
CA HIS A 103 -6.52 -1.55 2.82
C HIS A 103 -6.23 -1.81 4.30
#